data_AF-A0A2V9TQJ2-F1
#
_entry.id   AF-A0A2V9TQJ2-F1
#
_cell.length_a   1.000
_cell.length_b   1.000
_cell.length_c   1.000
_cell.angle_alpha   90.00
_cell.angle_beta   90.00
_cell.angle_gamma   90.00
#
_symmetry.space_group_name_H-M   'P 1'
#
loop_
_entity.id
_entity.type
_entity.pdbx_description
1 polymer ?
#
loop_
_entity_poly.entity_id
_entity_poly.type
_entity_poly.pdbx_seq_one_letter_code
_entity_poly.pdbx_strand_id
1 'polypeptide(L)'
;MADREHLHALVDSLPEGALESAQTYLQAIQIWPPKEPEYPPEVQQHRKEMEAKRDKFLKGPASGTWAIDSKNKSHASFGTGEHNWETGEYTIRTFHVHYDFPMEITERIRLKDDQTLEYDFHISGLGNEHGFRVQFQANGG
;
A
#
# COMPACT_ATOMS: atom_id res chain seq x y z
N MET A 1 -34.71 17.24 18.05
CA MET A 1 -33.61 17.25 19.02
C MET A 1 -34.12 16.50 20.25
N ALA A 2 -33.44 15.46 20.71
CA ALA A 2 -33.89 14.71 21.88
C ALA A 2 -33.65 15.57 23.14
N ASP A 3 -34.72 15.93 23.84
CA ASP A 3 -34.66 16.71 25.08
C ASP A 3 -34.31 15.80 26.27
N ARG A 4 -33.64 16.36 27.29
CA ARG A 4 -33.09 15.62 28.43
C ARG A 4 -34.15 14.86 29.21
N GLU A 5 -35.33 15.45 29.38
CA GLU A 5 -36.46 14.81 30.07
C GLU A 5 -36.97 13.58 29.32
N HIS A 6 -36.94 13.63 27.98
CA HIS A 6 -37.35 12.52 27.13
C HIS A 6 -36.38 11.34 27.22
N LEU A 7 -35.08 11.62 27.40
CA LEU A 7 -34.07 10.58 27.62
C LEU A 7 -34.22 9.91 28.98
N HIS A 8 -34.53 10.67 30.03
CA HIS A 8 -34.79 10.11 31.36
C HIS A 8 -36.04 9.23 31.36
N ALA A 9 -37.14 9.69 30.75
CA ALA A 9 -38.36 8.89 30.64
C ALA A 9 -38.14 7.56 29.88
N LEU A 10 -37.28 7.57 28.87
CA LEU A 10 -36.89 6.36 28.14
C LEU A 10 -36.07 5.41 29.00
N VAL A 11 -35.09 5.92 29.76
CA VAL A 11 -34.27 5.13 30.69
C VAL A 11 -35.15 4.52 31.79
N ASP A 12 -36.09 5.28 32.33
CA ASP A 12 -37.01 4.83 33.38
C ASP A 12 -38.07 3.83 32.86
N SER A 13 -38.31 3.79 31.55
CA SER A 13 -39.21 2.83 30.90
C SER A 13 -38.57 1.48 30.60
N LEU A 14 -37.26 1.35 30.80
CA LEU A 14 -36.55 0.09 30.55
C LEU A 14 -36.84 -0.93 31.66
N PRO A 15 -36.89 -2.23 31.32
CA PRO A 15 -36.97 -3.29 32.33
C PRO A 15 -35.82 -3.22 33.32
N GLU A 16 -36.09 -3.54 34.58
CA GLU A 16 -35.07 -3.64 35.62
C GLU A 16 -34.01 -4.68 35.19
N GLY A 17 -32.73 -4.28 35.14
CA GLY A 17 -31.64 -5.12 34.61
C GLY A 17 -31.30 -4.91 33.13
N ALA A 18 -32.08 -4.14 32.36
CA ALA A 18 -31.84 -3.96 30.93
C ALA A 18 -30.51 -3.25 30.62
N LEU A 19 -30.14 -2.26 31.44
CA LEU A 19 -28.87 -1.56 31.31
C LEU A 19 -27.69 -2.45 31.70
N GLU A 20 -27.78 -3.22 32.79
CA GLU A 20 -26.73 -4.17 33.16
C GLU A 20 -26.58 -5.29 32.12
N SER A 21 -27.70 -5.78 31.55
CA SER A 21 -27.67 -6.79 30.50
C SER A 21 -27.05 -6.25 29.21
N ALA A 22 -27.43 -5.04 28.78
CA ALA A 22 -26.84 -4.38 27.63
C ALA A 22 -25.34 -4.10 27.85
N GLN A 23 -24.95 -3.66 29.04
CA GLN A 23 -23.55 -3.44 29.39
C GLN A 23 -22.75 -4.75 29.36
N THR A 24 -23.29 -5.83 29.93
CA THR A 24 -22.65 -7.14 29.95
C THR A 24 -22.46 -7.68 28.53
N TYR A 25 -23.49 -7.56 27.69
CA TYR A 25 -23.44 -7.95 26.29
C TYR A 25 -22.45 -7.11 25.48
N LEU A 26 -22.46 -5.79 25.68
CA LEU A 26 -21.51 -4.89 25.03
C LEU A 26 -20.08 -5.18 25.47
N GLN A 27 -19.81 -5.46 26.74
CA GLN A 27 -18.47 -5.86 27.20
C GLN A 27 -18.03 -7.21 26.61
N ALA A 28 -18.96 -8.13 26.38
CA ALA A 28 -18.66 -9.41 25.72
C ALA A 28 -18.29 -9.24 24.23
N ILE A 29 -18.71 -8.14 23.59
CA ILE A 29 -18.53 -7.91 22.14
C ILE A 29 -17.52 -6.79 21.83
N GLN A 30 -17.41 -5.80 22.71
CA GLN A 30 -16.43 -4.72 22.63
C GLN A 30 -15.06 -5.23 23.08
N ILE A 31 -14.44 -6.06 22.23
CA ILE A 31 -13.04 -6.42 22.36
C ILE A 31 -12.23 -5.21 21.86
N TRP A 32 -11.97 -4.26 22.75
CA TRP A 32 -11.01 -3.19 22.55
C TRP A 32 -9.79 -3.38 23.46
N PRO A 33 -8.56 -3.33 22.93
CA PRO A 33 -8.23 -3.18 21.51
C PRO A 33 -8.64 -4.42 20.69
N PRO A 34 -8.91 -4.26 19.38
CA PRO A 34 -9.25 -5.38 18.51
C PRO A 34 -8.15 -6.43 18.62
N LYS A 35 -8.52 -7.69 18.87
CA LYS A 35 -7.55 -8.78 18.89
C LYS A 35 -6.91 -8.84 17.51
N GLU A 36 -5.58 -8.76 17.46
CA GLU A 36 -4.87 -8.89 16.19
C GLU A 36 -5.25 -10.23 15.55
N PRO A 37 -5.64 -10.24 14.26
CA PRO A 37 -5.94 -11.50 13.58
C PRO A 37 -4.73 -12.43 13.66
N GLU A 38 -4.92 -13.61 14.25
CA GLU A 38 -3.91 -14.66 14.29
C GLU A 38 -3.76 -15.25 12.90
N TYR A 39 -2.78 -14.77 12.15
CA TYR A 39 -2.45 -15.32 10.84
C TYR A 39 -1.63 -16.60 10.98
N PRO A 40 -1.77 -17.55 10.03
CA PRO A 40 -0.88 -18.70 9.93
C PRO A 40 0.61 -18.29 9.95
N PRO A 41 1.52 -19.15 10.45
CA PRO A 41 2.94 -18.81 10.59
C PRO A 41 3.60 -18.31 9.30
N GLU A 42 3.23 -18.89 8.16
CA GLU A 42 3.73 -18.52 6.83
C GLU A 42 3.35 -17.08 6.46
N VAL A 43 2.11 -16.68 6.74
CA VAL A 43 1.60 -15.33 6.47
C VAL A 43 2.27 -14.30 7.39
N GLN A 44 2.53 -14.65 8.66
CA GLN A 44 3.24 -13.77 9.58
C GLN A 44 4.70 -13.56 9.18
N GLN A 45 5.39 -14.61 8.73
CA GLN A 45 6.76 -14.51 8.22
C GLN A 45 6.80 -13.62 6.98
N HIS A 46 5.91 -13.86 6.03
CA HIS A 46 5.81 -13.05 4.82
C HIS A 46 5.56 -11.58 5.14
N ARG A 47 4.62 -11.29 6.07
CA ARG A 47 4.34 -9.91 6.52
C ARG A 47 5.56 -9.24 7.14
N LYS A 48 6.31 -9.93 8.01
CA LYS A 48 7.54 -9.41 8.61
C LYS A 48 8.63 -9.16 7.56
N GLU A 49 8.80 -10.05 6.59
CA GLU A 49 9.74 -9.85 5.49
C GLU A 49 9.39 -8.61 4.67
N MET A 50 8.10 -8.40 4.42
CA MET A 50 7.62 -7.24 3.68
C MET A 50 7.76 -5.94 4.46
N GLU A 51 7.45 -5.94 5.75
CA GLU A 51 7.70 -4.81 6.65
C GLU A 51 9.19 -4.49 6.73
N ALA A 52 10.06 -5.50 6.78
CA ALA A 52 11.51 -5.30 6.78
C ALA A 52 12.01 -4.75 5.43
N LYS A 53 11.47 -5.22 4.29
CA LYS A 53 11.74 -4.63 2.97
C LYS A 53 11.31 -3.17 2.96
N ARG A 54 10.05 -2.88 3.32
CA ARG A 54 9.52 -1.51 3.43
C ARG A 54 10.42 -0.62 4.27
N ASP A 55 10.81 -1.06 5.47
CA ASP A 55 11.65 -0.29 6.38
C ASP A 55 13.06 -0.07 5.85
N LYS A 56 13.66 -1.08 5.20
CA LYS A 56 14.95 -0.95 4.53
C LYS A 56 14.89 0.07 3.39
N PHE A 57 13.78 0.09 2.64
CA PHE A 57 13.56 1.05 1.55
C PHE A 57 13.27 2.46 2.07
N LEU A 58 12.42 2.60 3.10
CA LEU A 58 12.13 3.88 3.78
C LEU A 58 13.37 4.52 4.40
N LYS A 59 14.32 3.70 4.89
CA LYS A 59 15.58 4.15 5.51
C LYS A 59 16.75 4.23 4.53
N GLY A 60 16.55 3.85 3.26
CA GLY A 60 17.56 3.93 2.23
C GLY A 60 17.88 5.38 1.81
N PRO A 61 18.88 5.60 0.93
CA PRO A 61 19.28 6.92 0.45
C PRO A 61 18.23 7.61 -0.46
N ALA A 62 16.97 7.19 -0.39
CA ALA A 62 15.84 7.73 -1.15
C ALA A 62 15.47 9.14 -0.64
N SER A 63 16.27 10.12 -1.05
CA SER A 63 16.02 11.55 -0.93
C SER A 63 14.99 12.01 -1.97
N GLY A 64 13.71 11.63 -1.81
CA GLY A 64 12.65 12.26 -2.57
C GLY A 64 11.32 12.36 -1.84
N THR A 65 10.45 13.16 -2.41
CA THR A 65 9.15 13.52 -1.84
C THR A 65 8.21 12.34 -1.94
N TRP A 66 7.93 11.70 -0.81
CA TRP A 66 6.90 10.69 -0.70
C TRP A 66 5.52 11.32 -0.93
N ALA A 67 4.76 10.80 -1.88
CA ALA A 67 3.34 11.08 -1.96
C ALA A 67 2.62 10.06 -1.05
N ILE A 68 2.46 10.42 0.23
CA ILE A 68 1.67 9.64 1.19
C ILE A 68 0.27 10.23 1.21
N ASP A 69 -0.74 9.42 0.91
CA ASP A 69 -2.12 9.86 1.12
C ASP A 69 -2.35 10.05 2.63
N SER A 70 -2.63 11.28 3.04
CA SER A 70 -2.87 11.64 4.44
C SER A 70 -4.10 10.94 5.04
N LYS A 71 -5.03 10.47 4.19
CA LYS A 71 -6.20 9.67 4.56
C LYS A 71 -5.96 8.17 4.46
N ASN A 72 -4.90 7.74 3.77
CA ASN A 72 -4.61 6.33 3.53
C ASN A 72 -3.09 6.06 3.48
N LYS A 73 -2.50 5.84 4.67
CA LYS A 73 -1.07 5.52 4.83
C LYS A 73 -0.64 4.24 4.10
N SER A 74 -1.59 3.41 3.67
CA SER A 74 -1.35 2.20 2.91
C SER A 74 -1.12 2.44 1.42
N HIS A 75 -1.19 3.70 0.96
CA HIS A 75 -0.90 4.12 -0.41
C HIS A 75 0.22 5.15 -0.38
N ALA A 76 1.41 4.71 -0.78
CA ALA A 76 2.56 5.57 -0.94
C ALA A 76 3.26 5.25 -2.25
N SER A 77 3.73 6.28 -2.95
CA SER A 77 4.57 6.10 -4.13
C SER A 77 5.83 6.96 -4.06
N PHE A 78 6.92 6.40 -4.56
CA PHE A 78 8.20 7.07 -4.70
C PHE A 78 8.79 6.72 -6.06
N GLY A 79 9.31 7.70 -6.80
CA GLY A 79 9.91 7.48 -8.11
C GLY A 79 11.32 8.06 -8.18
N THR A 80 12.25 7.34 -8.79
CA THR A 80 13.54 7.85 -9.22
C THR A 80 13.70 7.67 -10.73
N GLY A 81 14.35 8.63 -11.37
CA GLY A 81 14.76 8.54 -12.76
C GLY A 81 16.26 8.64 -12.86
N GLU A 82 16.87 7.78 -13.67
CA GLU A 82 18.28 7.82 -14.04
C GLU A 82 18.37 7.96 -15.55
N HIS A 83 19.15 8.93 -16.03
CA HIS A 83 19.45 9.12 -17.44
C HIS A 83 20.93 8.86 -17.66
N ASN A 84 21.26 7.82 -18.43
CA ASN A 84 22.62 7.56 -18.89
C ASN A 84 22.85 8.27 -20.23
N TRP A 85 23.58 9.38 -20.19
CA TRP A 85 23.85 10.20 -21.37
C TRP A 85 24.83 9.55 -22.36
N GLU A 86 25.63 8.57 -21.93
CA GLU A 86 26.56 7.84 -22.79
C GLU A 86 25.86 6.78 -23.64
N THR A 87 24.82 6.15 -23.09
CA THR A 87 24.06 5.08 -23.76
C THR A 87 22.69 5.53 -24.27
N GLY A 88 22.24 6.73 -23.91
CA GLY A 88 20.87 7.21 -24.19
C GLY A 88 19.79 6.41 -23.45
N GLU A 89 20.17 5.64 -22.43
CA GLU A 89 19.24 4.83 -21.64
C GLU A 89 18.60 5.68 -20.56
N TYR A 90 17.27 5.65 -20.52
CA TYR A 90 16.48 6.28 -19.49
C TYR A 90 15.77 5.22 -18.66
N THR A 91 16.08 5.16 -17.36
CA THR A 91 15.48 4.22 -16.42
C THR A 91 14.64 4.97 -15.40
N ILE A 92 13.37 4.60 -15.29
CA ILE A 92 12.47 5.05 -14.23
C ILE A 92 12.25 3.87 -13.29
N ARG A 93 12.42 4.09 -11.98
CA ARG A 93 12.05 3.13 -10.95
C ARG A 93 11.00 3.75 -10.05
N THR A 94 9.83 3.16 -10.02
CA THR A 94 8.71 3.59 -9.19
C THR A 94 8.40 2.52 -8.17
N PHE A 95 8.49 2.88 -6.90
CA PHE A 95 8.09 2.06 -5.79
C PHE A 95 6.68 2.44 -5.34
N HIS A 96 5.82 1.44 -5.15
CA HIS A 96 4.47 1.59 -4.65
C HIS A 96 4.28 0.74 -3.40
N VAL A 97 3.62 1.30 -2.40
CA VAL A 97 3.01 0.55 -1.31
C VAL A 97 1.51 0.62 -1.52
N HIS A 98 0.84 -0.52 -1.60
CA HIS A 98 -0.61 -0.62 -1.75
C HIS A 98 -1.14 -1.64 -0.74
N TYR A 99 -1.92 -1.23 0.27
CA TYR A 99 -2.38 -2.11 1.37
C TYR A 99 -1.25 -2.89 2.07
N ASP A 100 -0.14 -2.22 2.39
CA ASP A 100 1.09 -2.83 2.95
C ASP A 100 1.83 -3.80 2.00
N PHE A 101 1.41 -3.90 0.74
CA PHE A 101 2.09 -4.66 -0.30
C PHE A 101 3.08 -3.77 -1.07
N PRO A 102 4.40 -3.94 -0.88
CA PRO A 102 5.40 -3.26 -1.66
C PRO A 102 5.45 -3.86 -3.07
N MET A 103 5.48 -2.98 -4.06
CA MET A 103 5.68 -3.28 -5.46
C MET A 103 6.74 -2.34 -6.02
N GLU A 104 7.61 -2.85 -6.88
CA GLU A 104 8.60 -2.08 -7.60
C GLU A 104 8.32 -2.20 -9.10
N ILE A 105 8.20 -1.06 -9.77
CA ILE A 105 8.04 -0.94 -11.21
C ILE A 105 9.34 -0.35 -11.74
N THR A 106 9.98 -1.03 -12.68
CA THR A 106 11.12 -0.54 -13.43
C THR A 106 10.74 -0.41 -14.89
N GLU A 107 10.85 0.80 -15.42
CA GLU A 107 10.66 1.10 -16.83
C GLU A 107 12.00 1.53 -17.40
N ARG A 108 12.40 0.95 -18.53
CA ARG A 108 13.62 1.34 -19.23
C ARG A 108 13.30 1.65 -20.67
N ILE A 109 13.77 2.79 -21.12
CA ILE A 109 13.69 3.23 -22.50
C ILE A 109 15.12 3.32 -23.01
N ARG A 110 15.43 2.65 -24.12
CA ARG A 110 16.74 2.76 -24.77
C ARG A 110 16.59 2.82 -26.28
N LEU A 111 17.44 3.64 -26.90
CA LEU A 111 17.64 3.59 -28.34
C LEU A 111 18.66 2.48 -28.62
N LYS A 112 18.25 1.43 -29.33
CA LYS A 112 19.12 0.29 -29.62
C LYS A 112 19.98 0.54 -30.86
N ASP A 113 19.37 1.15 -31.87
CA ASP A 113 19.96 1.60 -33.14
C ASP A 113 19.22 2.89 -33.55
N ASP A 114 19.71 3.62 -34.56
CA ASP A 114 19.11 4.89 -35.03
C ASP A 114 17.62 4.81 -35.43
N GLN A 115 17.08 3.60 -35.57
CA GLN A 115 15.70 3.34 -36.00
C GLN A 115 14.90 2.49 -35.02
N THR A 116 15.49 2.02 -33.92
CA THR A 116 14.81 1.09 -33.00
C THR A 116 14.80 1.63 -31.58
N LEU A 117 13.61 1.98 -31.09
CA LEU A 117 13.35 2.30 -29.69
C LEU A 117 12.89 1.04 -28.96
N GLU A 118 13.54 0.71 -27.85
CA GLU A 118 13.14 -0.41 -27.00
C GLU A 118 12.63 0.11 -25.66
N TYR A 119 11.48 -0.43 -25.25
CA TYR A 119 10.86 -0.18 -23.97
C TYR A 119 10.76 -1.50 -23.20
N ASP A 120 11.39 -1.55 -22.04
CA ASP A 120 11.34 -2.66 -21.09
C ASP A 120 10.51 -2.25 -19.87
N PHE A 121 9.45 -3.00 -19.60
CA PHE A 121 8.65 -2.86 -18.39
C PHE A 121 8.85 -4.09 -17.51
N HIS A 122 9.12 -3.85 -16.23
CA HIS A 122 9.22 -4.89 -15.22
C HIS A 122 8.50 -4.43 -13.95
N ILE A 123 7.67 -5.30 -13.39
CA ILE A 123 7.02 -5.11 -12.10
C ILE A 123 7.31 -6.32 -11.22
N SER A 124 7.74 -6.06 -9.99
CA SER A 124 7.93 -7.08 -8.96
C SER A 124 7.13 -6.72 -7.72
N GLY A 125 6.55 -7.73 -7.07
CA GLY A 125 5.76 -7.54 -5.86
C GLY A 125 5.25 -8.87 -5.32
N LEU A 126 5.17 -9.00 -4.00
CA LEU A 126 4.60 -10.21 -3.36
C LEU A 126 5.24 -11.54 -3.78
N GLY A 127 6.54 -11.53 -4.13
CA GLY A 127 7.25 -12.72 -4.60
C GLY A 127 6.91 -13.14 -6.04
N ASN A 128 6.09 -12.37 -6.74
CA ASN A 128 5.83 -12.53 -8.16
C ASN A 128 6.51 -11.43 -8.95
N GLU A 129 6.86 -11.75 -10.19
CA GLU A 129 7.46 -10.83 -11.13
C GLU A 129 6.75 -10.95 -12.47
N HIS A 130 6.51 -9.81 -13.10
CA HIS A 130 5.94 -9.74 -14.43
C HIS A 130 6.68 -8.68 -15.23
N GLY A 131 6.80 -8.87 -16.54
CA GLY A 131 7.46 -7.90 -17.39
C GLY A 131 7.26 -8.21 -18.85
N PHE A 132 7.43 -7.18 -19.67
CA PHE A 132 7.36 -7.31 -21.11
C PHE A 132 8.33 -6.32 -21.77
N ARG A 133 8.67 -6.62 -23.01
CA ARG A 133 9.52 -5.80 -23.86
C ARG A 133 8.75 -5.43 -25.12
N VAL A 134 8.80 -4.16 -25.49
CA VAL A 134 8.24 -3.65 -26.74
C VAL A 134 9.35 -2.99 -27.54
N GLN A 135 9.40 -3.28 -28.84
CA GLN A 135 10.31 -2.64 -29.78
C GLN A 135 9.50 -1.86 -30.81
N PHE A 136 9.85 -0.58 -30.97
CA PHE A 136 9.28 0.29 -31.98
C PHE A 136 10.34 0.52 -33.05
N GLN A 137 10.05 0.11 -34.29
CA GLN A 137 10.88 0.40 -35.44
C GLN A 137 10.31 1.58 -36.20
N ALA A 138 11.16 2.57 -36.48
CA ALA A 138 10.81 3.69 -37.34
C ALA A 138 10.74 3.20 -38.79
N ASN A 139 9.53 3.19 -39.36
CA ASN A 139 9.37 3.06 -40.80
C ASN A 139 9.68 4.44 -41.38
N GLY A 140 10.86 4.59 -42.00
CA GLY A 140 11.33 5.86 -42.56
C GLY A 140 10.22 6.59 -43.33
N GLY A 141 9.95 7.82 -42.89
CA GLY A 141 9.06 8.76 -43.58
C GLY A 141 9.77 9.49 -44.70
#